data_AF-A0A970ILP9-F1
#
_entry.id   AF-A0A970ILP9-F1
#
_cell.length_a   1.000
_cell.length_b   1.000
_cell.length_c   1.000
_cell.angle_alpha   90.00
_cell.angle_beta   90.00
_cell.angle_gamma   90.00
#
_symmetry.space_group_name_H-M   'P 1'
#
loop_
_entity.id
_entity.type
_entity.pdbx_description
1 polymer ?
#
loop_
_entity_poly.entity_id
_entity_poly.type
_entity_poly.pdbx_seq_one_letter_code
_entity_poly.pdbx_strand_id
1 'polypeptide(L)'
;RNRVFAQSRYGRGGDDYLNCPMDREQYECFWHALVEAEVAEVEDFDRKAVFESCMPIETMAARGIDTIRFGPMKPVGLVDPATGKQPHAVVQLRQDDVSASLFSLVGFQTRLRHPEQKRVFSMIPGLENASFVRYGVMHRNTYIASPGILSDTLEASGHPGLFFAGQMTGAEGYVESAATGLVAGL
;
A
#
# COMPACT_ATOMS: atom_id res chain seq x y z
N ARG A 1 -24.02 -9.29 0.13
CA ARG A 1 -23.16 -10.45 0.52
C ARG A 1 -21.73 -9.97 0.43
N ASN A 2 -20.98 -10.04 1.53
CA ASN A 2 -19.65 -9.45 1.68
C ASN A 2 -18.70 -10.13 0.68
N ARG A 3 -18.22 -9.40 -0.33
CA ARG A 3 -17.27 -9.91 -1.34
C ARG A 3 -15.85 -10.08 -0.78
N VAL A 4 -15.60 -9.56 0.42
CA VAL A 4 -14.30 -9.56 1.11
C VAL A 4 -14.35 -10.54 2.28
N PHE A 5 -13.27 -11.30 2.50
CA PHE A 5 -13.16 -12.24 3.61
C PHE A 5 -11.85 -12.08 4.39
N ALA A 6 -11.94 -12.20 5.72
CA ALA A 6 -10.76 -12.22 6.58
C ALA A 6 -10.16 -13.62 6.60
N GLN A 7 -8.87 -13.74 6.25
CA GLN A 7 -8.15 -15.02 6.25
C GLN A 7 -6.64 -14.81 6.09
N SER A 8 -5.86 -15.53 6.89
CA SER A 8 -4.43 -15.74 6.65
C SER A 8 -4.17 -16.93 5.72
N ARG A 9 -3.10 -16.84 4.93
CA ARG A 9 -2.70 -17.91 4.00
C ARG A 9 -2.42 -19.21 4.77
N TYR A 10 -2.88 -20.33 4.20
CA TYR A 10 -2.73 -21.68 4.76
C TYR A 10 -3.33 -21.85 6.16
N GLY A 11 -4.19 -20.94 6.62
CA GLY A 11 -4.69 -20.93 8.00
C GLY A 11 -3.60 -20.76 9.05
N ARG A 12 -2.42 -20.24 8.66
CA ARG A 12 -1.30 -19.95 9.57
C ARG A 12 -1.26 -18.45 9.82
N GLY A 13 -1.72 -18.03 11.00
CA GLY A 13 -1.87 -16.62 11.39
C GLY A 13 -3.32 -16.29 11.76
N GLY A 14 -3.53 -15.18 12.46
CA GLY A 14 -4.86 -14.68 12.81
C GLY A 14 -5.60 -14.10 11.60
N ASP A 15 -6.63 -13.31 11.84
CA ASP A 15 -7.41 -12.59 10.82
C ASP A 15 -6.74 -11.27 10.38
N ASP A 16 -5.40 -11.29 10.22
CA ASP A 16 -4.58 -10.08 10.02
C ASP A 16 -4.74 -9.44 8.62
N TYR A 17 -5.45 -10.14 7.71
CA TYR A 17 -5.66 -9.71 6.34
C TYR A 17 -7.12 -9.82 5.91
N LEU A 18 -7.61 -8.77 5.27
CA LEU A 18 -8.81 -8.82 4.45
C LEU A 18 -8.42 -9.18 3.01
N ASN A 19 -9.22 -10.02 2.36
CA ASN A 19 -8.94 -10.54 1.04
C ASN A 19 -10.07 -10.16 0.09
N CYS A 20 -9.74 -9.43 -0.98
CA CYS A 20 -10.62 -9.08 -2.08
C CYS A 20 -10.37 -10.06 -3.24
N PRO A 21 -11.15 -11.16 -3.35
CA PRO A 21 -11.00 -12.12 -4.44
C PRO A 21 -11.45 -11.51 -5.77
N MET A 22 -10.78 -11.93 -6.84
CA MET A 22 -11.19 -11.67 -8.22
C MET A 22 -11.36 -12.99 -8.96
N ASP A 23 -12.39 -13.05 -9.80
CA ASP A 23 -12.44 -14.02 -10.90
C ASP A 23 -11.49 -13.59 -12.04
N ARG A 24 -11.45 -14.40 -13.11
CA ARG A 24 -10.55 -14.16 -14.23
C ARG A 24 -10.91 -12.88 -15.00
N GLU A 25 -12.20 -12.65 -15.23
CA GLU A 25 -12.67 -11.51 -16.03
C GLU A 25 -12.42 -10.19 -15.29
N GLN A 26 -12.72 -10.15 -13.99
CA GLN A 26 -12.40 -9.03 -13.11
C GLN A 26 -10.90 -8.73 -13.08
N TYR A 27 -10.07 -9.77 -13.00
CA TYR A 27 -8.62 -9.63 -13.02
C TYR A 27 -8.11 -9.06 -14.34
N GLU A 28 -8.58 -9.58 -15.47
CA GLU A 28 -8.17 -9.11 -16.80
C GLU A 28 -8.58 -7.64 -17.03
N CYS A 29 -9.78 -7.25 -16.61
CA CYS A 29 -10.22 -5.85 -16.64
C CYS A 29 -9.37 -4.94 -15.74
N PHE A 30 -9.08 -5.36 -14.51
CA PHE A 30 -8.23 -4.62 -13.59
C PHE A 30 -6.81 -4.46 -14.15
N TRP A 31 -6.21 -5.54 -14.65
CA TRP A 31 -4.87 -5.54 -15.24
C TRP A 31 -4.79 -4.59 -16.44
N HIS A 32 -5.78 -4.61 -17.33
CA HIS A 32 -5.83 -3.71 -18.48
C HIS A 32 -5.88 -2.24 -18.04
N ALA A 33 -6.80 -1.92 -17.12
CA ALA A 33 -6.94 -0.57 -16.59
C ALA A 33 -5.68 -0.08 -15.87
N LEU A 34 -4.93 -0.98 -15.22
CA LEU A 34 -3.70 -0.70 -14.51
C LEU A 34 -2.52 -0.42 -15.46
N VAL A 35 -2.39 -1.18 -16.54
CA VAL A 35 -1.30 -1.00 -17.52
C VAL A 35 -1.49 0.26 -18.37
N GLU A 36 -2.74 0.66 -18.62
CA GLU A 36 -3.08 1.87 -19.39
C GLU A 36 -3.13 3.14 -18.54
N ALA A 37 -3.07 3.02 -17.22
CA ALA A 37 -3.26 4.15 -16.33
C ALA A 37 -2.11 5.16 -16.39
N GLU A 38 -2.46 6.44 -16.23
CA GLU A 38 -1.47 7.51 -16.24
C GLU A 38 -0.59 7.49 -14.99
N VAL A 39 0.73 7.56 -15.21
CA VAL A 39 1.74 7.68 -14.14
C VAL A 39 2.14 9.13 -13.91
N ALA A 40 2.51 9.45 -12.69
CA ALA A 40 3.14 10.73 -12.35
C ALA A 40 4.52 10.82 -13.02
N GLU A 41 4.91 12.04 -13.41
CA GLU A 41 6.28 12.28 -13.89
C GLU A 41 7.26 12.11 -12.73
N VAL A 42 8.33 11.36 -12.99
CA VAL A 42 9.40 11.13 -12.02
C VAL A 42 10.62 11.91 -12.47
N GLU A 43 11.17 12.74 -11.58
CA GLU A 43 12.43 13.44 -11.81
C GLU A 43 13.57 12.45 -12.09
N ASP A 44 14.53 12.84 -12.91
CA ASP A 44 15.61 11.96 -13.38
C ASP A 44 16.44 11.33 -12.25
N PHE A 45 16.50 11.99 -11.09
CA PHE A 45 17.20 11.48 -9.91
C PHE A 45 16.52 10.25 -9.30
N ASP A 46 15.18 10.23 -9.26
CA ASP A 46 14.39 9.12 -8.73
C ASP A 46 14.30 7.95 -9.72
N ARG A 47 14.44 8.20 -11.03
CA ARG A 47 14.46 7.15 -12.07
C ARG A 47 15.60 6.15 -11.88
N LYS A 48 16.75 6.60 -11.37
CA LYS A 48 17.95 5.76 -11.16
C LYS A 48 17.88 4.92 -9.89
N ALA A 49 16.95 5.22 -8.98
CA ALA A 49 16.83 4.61 -7.66
C ALA A 49 15.67 3.61 -7.54
N VAL A 50 14.98 3.29 -8.64
CA VAL A 50 13.92 2.27 -8.61
C VAL A 50 14.56 0.90 -8.44
N PHE A 51 14.50 0.40 -7.20
CA PHE A 51 14.98 -0.93 -6.85
C PHE A 51 14.12 -2.00 -7.54
N GLU A 52 14.74 -2.95 -8.24
CA GLU A 52 14.04 -4.13 -8.82
C GLU A 52 13.20 -4.87 -7.76
N SER A 53 13.60 -4.80 -6.48
CA SER A 53 12.90 -5.41 -5.36
C SER A 53 11.66 -4.64 -4.86
N CYS A 54 11.48 -3.37 -5.25
CA CYS A 54 10.36 -2.52 -4.82
C CYS A 54 9.74 -1.82 -6.05
N MET A 55 9.32 -2.64 -7.02
CA MET A 55 8.80 -2.16 -8.28
C MET A 55 7.35 -1.67 -8.16
N PRO A 56 6.97 -0.57 -8.82
CA PRO A 56 5.58 -0.14 -8.90
C PRO A 56 4.68 -1.22 -9.51
N ILE A 57 3.47 -1.38 -8.98
CA ILE A 57 2.49 -2.39 -9.39
C ILE A 57 2.16 -2.27 -10.89
N GLU A 58 2.03 -1.06 -11.43
CA GLU A 58 1.80 -0.83 -12.86
C GLU A 58 2.99 -1.23 -13.74
N THR A 59 4.22 -1.08 -13.22
CA THR A 59 5.44 -1.51 -13.92
C THR A 59 5.56 -3.03 -13.90
N MET A 60 5.18 -3.69 -12.78
CA MET A 60 5.08 -5.15 -12.72
C MET A 60 4.01 -5.68 -13.68
N ALA A 61 2.84 -5.06 -13.72
CA ALA A 61 1.74 -5.46 -14.59
C ALA A 61 2.12 -5.40 -16.08
N ALA A 62 2.86 -4.36 -16.48
CA ALA A 62 3.33 -4.19 -17.85
C ALA A 62 4.33 -5.29 -18.31
N ARG A 63 4.99 -5.99 -17.38
CA ARG A 63 5.91 -7.10 -17.71
C ARG A 63 5.17 -8.37 -18.16
N GLY A 64 3.86 -8.46 -17.93
CA GLY A 64 3.04 -9.56 -18.41
C GLY A 64 1.80 -9.77 -17.57
N ILE A 65 0.74 -10.30 -18.20
CA ILE A 65 -0.58 -10.46 -17.60
C ILE A 65 -0.59 -11.27 -16.31
N ASP A 66 0.31 -12.24 -16.15
CA ASP A 66 0.37 -13.07 -14.95
C ASP A 66 1.36 -12.57 -13.88
N THR A 67 2.15 -11.53 -14.17
CA THR A 67 3.24 -11.08 -13.30
C THR A 67 2.73 -10.71 -11.91
N ILE A 68 1.68 -9.91 -11.84
CA ILE A 68 1.11 -9.48 -10.56
C ILE A 68 0.30 -10.60 -9.88
N ARG A 69 -0.26 -11.55 -10.65
CA ARG A 69 -0.92 -12.76 -10.13
C ARG A 69 0.04 -13.76 -9.49
N PHE A 70 1.32 -13.77 -9.88
CA PHE A 70 2.35 -14.54 -9.18
C PHE A 70 3.06 -13.75 -8.08
N GLY A 71 2.92 -12.42 -8.07
CA GLY A 71 3.48 -11.52 -7.07
C GLY A 71 2.45 -11.08 -6.02
N PRO A 72 2.12 -9.77 -5.95
CA PRO A 72 1.27 -9.21 -4.91
C PRO A 72 -0.17 -9.73 -4.93
N MET A 73 -0.68 -10.16 -6.08
CA MET A 73 -2.06 -10.65 -6.23
C MET A 73 -2.21 -12.17 -6.16
N LYS A 74 -1.18 -12.88 -5.69
CA LYS A 74 -1.19 -14.35 -5.65
C LYS A 74 -2.30 -14.90 -4.75
N PRO A 75 -3.14 -15.84 -5.22
CA PRO A 75 -4.22 -16.39 -4.39
C PRO A 75 -3.80 -17.58 -3.52
N VAL A 76 -2.53 -18.01 -3.61
CA VAL A 76 -2.04 -19.27 -3.02
C VAL A 76 -2.30 -19.35 -1.50
N GLY A 77 -2.93 -20.44 -1.07
CA GLY A 77 -3.22 -20.71 0.33
C GLY A 77 -4.47 -19.99 0.86
N LEU A 78 -5.29 -19.40 -0.01
CA LEU A 78 -6.58 -18.81 0.33
C LEU A 78 -7.72 -19.61 -0.32
N VAL A 79 -8.84 -19.71 0.38
CA VAL A 79 -10.06 -20.36 -0.11
C VAL A 79 -11.20 -19.40 0.09
N ASP A 80 -11.80 -18.94 -1.00
CA ASP A 80 -12.94 -18.04 -0.93
C ASP A 80 -14.16 -18.78 -0.32
N PRO A 81 -14.68 -18.34 0.84
CA PRO A 81 -15.81 -19.00 1.49
C PRO A 81 -17.09 -19.00 0.65
N ALA A 82 -17.24 -18.06 -0.28
CA ALA A 82 -18.42 -17.98 -1.13
C ALA A 82 -18.45 -19.05 -2.23
N THR A 83 -17.27 -19.46 -2.71
CA THR A 83 -17.12 -20.41 -3.82
C THR A 83 -16.56 -21.77 -3.39
N GLY A 84 -15.96 -21.85 -2.19
CA GLY A 84 -15.24 -23.02 -1.69
C GLY A 84 -13.97 -23.35 -2.48
N LYS A 85 -13.48 -22.40 -3.29
CA LYS A 85 -12.35 -22.59 -4.21
C LYS A 85 -11.31 -21.49 -4.02
N GLN A 86 -10.09 -21.76 -4.49
CA GLN A 86 -9.07 -20.71 -4.58
C GLN A 86 -9.48 -19.71 -5.67
N PRO A 87 -9.47 -18.38 -5.38
CA PRO A 87 -9.80 -17.36 -6.38
C PRO A 87 -8.73 -17.29 -7.48
N HIS A 88 -9.04 -16.61 -8.59
CA HIS A 88 -8.07 -16.44 -9.68
C HIS A 88 -6.93 -15.50 -9.28
N ALA A 89 -7.28 -14.40 -8.62
CA ALA A 89 -6.35 -13.45 -8.01
C ALA A 89 -6.97 -12.88 -6.73
N VAL A 90 -6.15 -12.22 -5.90
CA VAL A 90 -6.62 -11.59 -4.66
C VAL A 90 -5.88 -10.28 -4.42
N VAL A 91 -6.56 -9.26 -3.93
CA VAL A 91 -5.89 -8.11 -3.29
C VAL A 91 -6.00 -8.27 -1.78
N GLN A 92 -4.87 -8.28 -1.08
CA GLN A 92 -4.87 -8.34 0.37
C GLN A 92 -4.81 -6.92 0.94
N LEU A 93 -5.61 -6.66 1.97
CA LEU A 93 -5.52 -5.46 2.79
C LEU A 93 -5.02 -5.83 4.17
N ARG A 94 -4.14 -5.00 4.73
CA ARG A 94 -3.63 -5.13 6.10
C ARG A 94 -4.11 -3.95 6.93
N GLN A 95 -4.52 -4.21 8.17
CA GLN A 95 -4.85 -3.16 9.12
C GLN A 95 -3.62 -2.31 9.44
N ASP A 96 -3.74 -0.99 9.29
CA ASP A 96 -2.64 -0.04 9.53
C ASP A 96 -2.77 0.67 10.88
N ASP A 97 -3.99 0.80 11.42
CA ASP A 97 -4.25 1.51 12.68
C ASP A 97 -4.91 0.59 13.72
N VAL A 98 -4.74 0.91 15.01
CA VAL A 98 -5.30 0.11 16.11
C VAL A 98 -6.83 0.06 16.07
N SER A 99 -7.50 1.11 15.58
CA SER A 99 -8.96 1.19 15.53
C SER A 99 -9.61 0.46 14.35
N ALA A 100 -8.81 -0.19 13.49
CA ALA A 100 -9.26 -0.88 12.29
C ALA A 100 -10.11 0.02 11.36
N SER A 101 -9.73 1.30 11.29
CA SER A 101 -10.37 2.28 10.41
C SER A 101 -9.58 2.49 9.11
N LEU A 102 -8.31 2.10 9.08
CA LEU A 102 -7.37 2.26 7.98
C LEU A 102 -6.78 0.91 7.57
N PHE A 103 -6.78 0.68 6.26
CA PHE A 103 -6.23 -0.53 5.66
C PHE A 103 -5.36 -0.17 4.45
N SER A 104 -4.17 -0.77 4.38
CA SER A 104 -3.27 -0.64 3.23
C SER A 104 -3.42 -1.80 2.25
N LEU A 105 -3.32 -1.51 0.94
CA LEU A 105 -3.21 -2.54 -0.09
C LEU A 105 -1.79 -3.13 -0.07
N VAL A 106 -1.69 -4.43 0.20
CA VAL A 106 -0.41 -5.13 0.38
C VAL A 106 0.29 -5.32 -0.96
N GLY A 107 1.48 -4.73 -1.11
CA GLY A 107 2.31 -4.87 -2.31
C GLY A 107 1.86 -4.00 -3.49
N PHE A 108 1.10 -2.94 -3.22
CA PHE A 108 0.57 -1.99 -4.21
C PHE A 108 1.31 -0.64 -4.20
N GLN A 109 2.63 -0.66 -3.98
CA GLN A 109 3.47 0.51 -4.25
C GLN A 109 3.26 0.95 -5.71
N THR A 110 3.08 2.26 -5.95
CA THR A 110 2.63 2.76 -7.25
C THR A 110 3.13 4.18 -7.54
N ARG A 111 3.25 4.51 -8.83
CA ARG A 111 3.44 5.88 -9.34
C ARG A 111 2.24 6.39 -10.12
N LEU A 112 1.10 5.68 -10.08
CA LEU A 112 -0.13 6.18 -10.71
C LEU A 112 -0.48 7.55 -10.17
N ARG A 113 -1.01 8.43 -11.03
CA ARG A 113 -1.58 9.70 -10.58
C ARG A 113 -2.74 9.44 -9.62
N HIS A 114 -2.98 10.31 -8.65
CA HIS A 114 -4.04 10.10 -7.64
C HIS A 114 -5.44 9.83 -8.25
N PRO A 115 -5.88 10.52 -9.32
CA PRO A 115 -7.15 10.19 -9.98
C PRO A 115 -7.18 8.77 -10.55
N GLU A 116 -6.06 8.30 -11.08
CA GLU A 116 -5.90 6.96 -11.64
C GLU A 116 -5.87 5.88 -10.56
N GLN A 117 -5.22 6.15 -9.43
CA GLN A 117 -5.30 5.27 -8.27
C GLN A 117 -6.76 5.07 -7.83
N LYS A 118 -7.52 6.16 -7.71
CA LYS A 118 -8.95 6.07 -7.37
C LYS A 118 -9.72 5.27 -8.42
N ARG A 119 -9.52 5.56 -9.71
CA ARG A 119 -10.22 4.88 -10.80
C ARG A 119 -9.92 3.38 -10.83
N VAL A 120 -8.63 3.01 -10.81
CA VAL A 120 -8.16 1.62 -10.96
C VAL A 120 -8.42 0.81 -9.70
N PHE A 121 -8.10 1.34 -8.51
CA PHE A 121 -8.27 0.59 -7.26
C PHE A 121 -9.74 0.44 -6.87
N SER A 122 -10.64 1.32 -7.32
CA SER A 122 -12.09 1.11 -7.18
C SER A 122 -12.64 -0.01 -8.07
N MET A 123 -11.87 -0.56 -9.00
CA MET A 123 -12.27 -1.77 -9.75
C MET A 123 -12.07 -3.06 -8.92
N ILE A 124 -11.38 -2.99 -7.78
CA ILE A 124 -11.16 -4.14 -6.91
C ILE A 124 -12.49 -4.51 -6.22
N PRO A 125 -12.94 -5.78 -6.30
CA PRO A 125 -14.17 -6.21 -5.63
C PRO A 125 -14.14 -5.94 -4.13
N GLY A 126 -15.14 -5.22 -3.63
CA GLY A 126 -15.23 -4.75 -2.25
C GLY A 126 -14.70 -3.33 -2.02
N LEU A 127 -13.98 -2.74 -2.97
CA LEU A 127 -13.44 -1.38 -2.90
C LEU A 127 -14.15 -0.40 -3.85
N GLU A 128 -15.28 -0.79 -4.43
CA GLU A 128 -16.02 0.02 -5.41
C GLU A 128 -16.42 1.39 -4.86
N ASN A 129 -16.69 1.46 -3.55
CA ASN A 129 -17.06 2.67 -2.83
C ASN A 129 -16.05 3.03 -1.71
N ALA A 130 -14.81 2.53 -1.82
CA ALA A 130 -13.78 2.81 -0.82
C ALA A 130 -13.42 4.31 -0.77
N SER A 131 -13.18 4.82 0.44
CA SER A 131 -12.61 6.14 0.65
C SER A 131 -11.09 6.03 0.78
N PHE A 132 -10.35 6.58 -0.19
CA PHE A 132 -8.89 6.62 -0.18
C PHE A 132 -8.42 7.80 0.65
N VAL A 133 -8.02 7.52 1.91
CA VAL A 133 -7.52 8.57 2.82
C VAL A 133 -6.08 8.99 2.52
N ARG A 134 -5.29 8.10 1.90
CA ARG A 134 -3.90 8.34 1.50
C ARG A 134 -3.64 7.64 0.17
N TYR A 135 -3.05 8.36 -0.76
CA TYR A 135 -2.63 7.82 -2.04
C TYR A 135 -1.18 7.33 -1.97
N GLY A 136 -0.87 6.30 -2.76
CA GLY A 136 0.48 5.77 -2.88
C GLY A 136 1.36 6.75 -3.64
N VAL A 137 2.59 6.90 -3.18
CA VAL A 137 3.63 7.67 -3.87
C VAL A 137 4.91 6.84 -3.87
N MET A 138 5.72 7.02 -4.91
CA MET A 138 7.04 6.39 -4.98
C MET A 138 8.06 7.42 -5.41
N HIS A 139 8.84 7.88 -4.45
CA HIS A 139 9.96 8.80 -4.62
C HIS A 139 11.03 8.46 -3.59
N ARG A 140 12.24 8.97 -3.76
CA ARG A 140 13.26 8.80 -2.74
C ARG A 140 12.87 9.59 -1.49
N ASN A 141 12.92 8.93 -0.34
CA ASN A 141 12.72 9.55 0.96
C ASN A 141 13.76 9.03 1.97
N THR A 142 14.32 9.92 2.78
CA THR A 142 15.21 9.57 3.90
C THR A 142 14.48 9.85 5.20
N TYR A 143 14.18 8.80 5.95
CA TYR A 143 13.41 8.90 7.20
C TYR A 143 13.87 7.84 8.21
N ILE A 144 13.53 8.06 9.47
CA ILE A 144 13.75 7.13 10.58
C ILE A 144 12.52 6.23 10.70
N ALA A 145 12.72 4.95 10.99
CA ALA A 145 11.65 4.06 11.40
C ALA A 145 11.17 4.44 12.82
N SER A 146 10.47 5.56 12.93
CA SER A 146 10.18 6.27 14.18
C SER A 146 9.52 5.43 15.28
N PRO A 147 8.58 4.50 15.01
CA PRO A 147 7.98 3.69 16.07
C PRO A 147 9.02 2.93 16.89
N GLY A 148 9.11 3.24 18.18
CA GLY A 148 10.08 2.65 19.11
C GLY A 148 11.49 3.27 19.09
N ILE A 149 11.79 4.16 18.14
CA ILE A 149 13.05 4.92 18.05
C ILE A 149 12.87 6.35 18.54
N LEU A 150 11.72 6.97 18.23
CA LEU A 150 11.34 8.29 18.71
C LEU A 150 10.21 8.16 19.74
N SER A 151 10.23 9.00 20.76
CA SER A 151 9.13 9.17 21.71
C SER A 151 7.98 9.99 21.09
N ASP A 152 6.86 10.10 21.80
CA ASP A 152 5.72 10.93 21.37
C ASP A 152 6.05 12.43 21.31
N THR A 153 7.14 12.84 21.96
CA THR A 153 7.71 14.21 21.89
C THR A 153 8.81 14.34 20.83
N LEU A 154 9.02 13.30 20.01
CA LEU A 154 10.02 13.22 18.95
C LEU A 154 11.48 13.20 19.43
N GLU A 155 11.70 12.93 20.72
CA GLU A 155 13.03 12.72 21.28
C GLU A 155 13.56 11.33 20.92
N ALA A 156 14.84 11.25 20.57
CA ALA A 156 15.48 9.99 20.21
C ALA A 156 15.73 9.10 21.43
N SER A 157 15.25 7.87 21.35
CA SER A 157 15.46 6.86 22.39
C SER A 157 16.95 6.63 22.64
N GLY A 158 17.34 6.66 23.92
CA GLY A 158 18.73 6.51 24.35
C GLY A 158 19.62 7.74 24.13
N HIS A 159 19.11 8.84 23.58
CA HIS A 159 19.87 10.07 23.34
C HIS A 159 19.12 11.30 23.87
N PRO A 160 19.13 11.54 25.19
CA PRO A 160 18.42 12.67 25.79
C PRO A 160 18.86 14.01 25.19
N GLY A 161 17.89 14.87 24.86
CA GLY A 161 18.12 16.19 24.26
C GLY A 161 18.30 16.17 22.73
N LEU A 162 18.25 15.02 22.07
CA LEU A 162 18.28 14.91 20.62
C LEU A 162 16.86 14.70 20.07
N PHE A 163 16.37 15.67 19.31
CA PHE A 163 15.03 15.63 18.71
C PHE A 163 15.11 15.57 17.19
N PHE A 164 14.15 14.88 16.58
CA PHE A 164 13.97 14.85 15.14
C PHE A 164 12.63 15.47 14.76
N ALA A 165 12.58 16.19 13.65
CA ALA A 165 11.37 16.82 13.15
C ALA A 165 11.32 16.76 11.63
N GLY A 166 10.16 17.10 11.06
CA GLY A 166 9.96 17.10 9.62
C GLY A 166 9.92 15.72 9.03
N GLN A 167 10.22 15.66 7.73
CA GLN A 167 10.26 14.44 6.93
C GLN A 167 11.15 13.33 7.51
N MET A 168 12.20 13.68 8.27
CA MET A 168 13.05 12.69 8.94
C MET A 168 12.28 11.80 9.92
N THR A 169 11.17 12.27 10.47
CA THR A 169 10.32 11.51 11.40
C THR A 169 9.33 10.58 10.68
N GLY A 170 9.31 10.59 9.34
CA GLY A 170 8.34 9.86 8.53
C GLY A 170 7.05 10.64 8.24
N ALA A 171 6.92 11.86 8.76
CA ALA A 171 5.88 12.80 8.36
C ALA A 171 6.05 13.22 6.88
N GLU A 172 4.95 13.54 6.21
CA GLU A 172 4.95 13.95 4.80
C GLU A 172 4.11 15.21 4.65
N GLY A 173 4.64 16.21 3.95
CA GLY A 173 3.98 17.51 3.76
C GLY A 173 4.57 18.65 4.59
N TYR A 174 4.37 19.89 4.12
CA TYR A 174 4.92 21.09 4.74
C TYR A 174 4.29 21.41 6.09
N VAL A 175 2.98 21.17 6.23
CA VAL A 175 2.24 21.47 7.45
C VAL A 175 2.63 20.49 8.56
N GLU A 176 2.70 19.21 8.22
CA GLU A 176 3.14 18.12 9.09
C GLU A 176 4.58 18.33 9.52
N SER A 177 5.44 18.80 8.61
CA SER A 177 6.82 19.12 8.93
C SER A 177 6.96 20.32 9.87
N ALA A 178 6.14 21.37 9.68
CA ALA A 178 6.11 22.51 10.58
C ALA A 178 5.57 22.13 11.97
N ALA A 179 4.52 21.30 12.01
CA ALA A 179 3.91 20.83 13.26
C ALA A 179 4.88 19.97 14.08
N THR A 180 5.56 19.01 13.45
CA THR A 180 6.60 18.21 14.14
C THR A 180 7.78 19.08 14.58
N GLY A 181 8.16 20.09 13.80
CA GLY A 181 9.15 21.09 14.20
C GLY A 181 8.76 21.88 15.45
N LEU A 182 7.48 22.26 15.56
CA LEU A 182 6.95 22.90 16.75
C LEU A 182 6.99 21.97 17.96
N VAL A 183 6.54 20.72 17.82
CA VAL A 183 6.54 19.73 18.91
C VAL A 183 7.97 19.46 19.41
N ALA A 184 8.93 19.28 18.51
CA ALA A 184 10.33 19.05 18.87
C ALA A 184 11.02 20.26 19.50
N GLY A 185 10.48 21.47 19.30
CA GLY A 185 11.04 22.72 19.80
C GLY A 185 10.42 23.23 21.11
N LEU A 186 9.30 22.67 21.55
CA LEU A 186 8.59 23.00 22.79
C LEU A 186 9.08 22.14 23.96
#